data_AF-A0A5R2N6S1-F1
#
_entry.id   AF-A0A5R2N6S1-F1
#
_cell.length_a   1.000
_cell.length_b   1.000
_cell.length_c   1.000
_cell.angle_alpha   90.00
_cell.angle_beta   90.00
_cell.angle_gamma   90.00
#
_symmetry.space_group_name_H-M   'P 1'
#
loop_
_entity.id
_entity.type
_entity.pdbx_description
1 polymer ?
#
loop_
_entity_poly.entity_id
_entity_poly.type
_entity_poly.pdbx_seq_one_letter_code
_entity_poly.pdbx_strand_id
1 'polypeptide(L)'
;MTPSVDPSEEIALARAMAAMAPAGVRTGCRIIREGDETHLLSAEAGSIPARQPAMRRASGAARWIAHRLLADAGFDGFALLRTPSGAPAWPQGITGSLAHDDDMAVAAVAPVAGIGSLGIDVEPALPLPDEISALVAMPADRTGTADRQLAGRVLFAAKEAVYKAAYPLDREVLGYEDIVVDL
;
A
#
# COMPACT_ATOMS: atom_id res chain seq x y z
N MET A 1 -14.79 21.34 6.16
CA MET A 1 -15.26 20.10 6.80
C MET A 1 -14.77 18.96 5.94
N THR A 2 -13.64 18.34 6.29
CA THR A 2 -13.29 17.04 5.74
C THR A 2 -14.39 16.06 6.17
N PRO A 3 -15.01 15.31 5.26
CA PRO A 3 -15.99 14.31 5.66
C PRO A 3 -15.31 13.35 6.64
N SER A 4 -15.94 13.09 7.78
CA SER A 4 -15.47 12.05 8.69
C SER A 4 -15.66 10.71 8.00
N VAL A 5 -14.57 10.11 7.55
CA VAL A 5 -14.50 8.75 6.99
C VAL A 5 -15.17 7.80 8.00
N ASP A 6 -16.18 7.05 7.56
CA ASP A 6 -17.03 6.25 8.44
C ASP A 6 -16.24 5.01 8.91
N PRO A 7 -16.17 4.69 10.21
CA PRO A 7 -15.59 3.43 10.69
C PRO A 7 -16.10 2.17 9.97
N SER A 8 -17.29 2.23 9.35
CA SER A 8 -17.80 1.17 8.49
C SER A 8 -16.96 0.92 7.23
N GLU A 9 -16.31 1.96 6.68
CA GLU A 9 -15.43 1.87 5.51
C GLU A 9 -14.14 1.12 5.84
N GLU A 10 -13.53 1.37 7.00
CA GLU A 10 -12.35 0.62 7.46
C GLU A 10 -12.67 -0.88 7.58
N ILE A 11 -13.85 -1.23 8.13
CA ILE A 11 -14.30 -2.61 8.28
C ILE A 11 -14.58 -3.25 6.91
N ALA A 12 -15.24 -2.52 6.02
CA ALA A 12 -15.57 -3.00 4.68
C ALA A 12 -14.30 -3.26 3.86
N LEU A 13 -13.35 -2.32 3.88
CA LEU A 13 -12.07 -2.45 3.20
C LEU A 13 -11.25 -3.61 3.77
N ALA A 14 -11.16 -3.75 5.09
CA ALA A 14 -10.44 -4.87 5.73
C ALA A 14 -11.00 -6.23 5.28
N ARG A 15 -12.34 -6.35 5.19
CA ARG A 15 -12.99 -7.57 4.68
C ARG A 15 -12.69 -7.83 3.20
N ALA A 16 -12.76 -6.79 2.36
CA ALA A 16 -12.46 -6.91 0.95
C ALA A 16 -11.01 -7.34 0.71
N MET A 17 -10.06 -6.70 1.41
CA MET A 17 -8.63 -7.06 1.34
C MET A 17 -8.40 -8.51 1.78
N ALA A 18 -8.99 -8.93 2.90
CA ALA A 18 -8.85 -10.31 3.39
C ALA A 18 -9.45 -11.34 2.43
N ALA A 19 -10.52 -11.00 1.71
CA ALA A 19 -11.13 -11.88 0.70
C ALA A 19 -10.28 -12.00 -0.58
N MET A 20 -9.50 -10.98 -0.93
CA MET A 20 -8.60 -10.99 -2.09
C MET A 20 -7.20 -11.54 -1.77
N ALA A 21 -6.79 -11.51 -0.50
CA ALA A 21 -5.45 -11.90 -0.09
C ALA A 21 -5.16 -13.38 -0.38
N PRO A 22 -4.05 -13.71 -1.07
CA PRO A 22 -3.60 -15.09 -1.23
C PRO A 22 -3.36 -15.78 0.13
N ALA A 23 -3.43 -17.11 0.15
CA ALA A 23 -3.14 -17.88 1.34
C ALA A 23 -1.72 -17.56 1.88
N GLY A 24 -1.64 -17.27 3.18
CA GLY A 24 -0.38 -16.89 3.85
C GLY A 24 -0.07 -15.39 3.85
N VAL A 25 -0.86 -14.56 3.16
CA VAL A 25 -0.77 -13.10 3.21
C VAL A 25 -1.72 -12.58 4.29
N ARG A 26 -1.18 -11.74 5.19
CA ARG A 26 -1.97 -10.99 6.18
C ARG A 26 -2.07 -9.56 5.73
N THR A 27 -3.27 -8.99 5.83
CA THR A 27 -3.55 -7.61 5.42
C THR A 27 -4.22 -6.84 6.53
N GLY A 28 -4.06 -5.52 6.51
CA GLY A 28 -4.84 -4.61 7.36
C GLY A 28 -4.94 -3.24 6.74
N CYS A 29 -5.94 -2.48 7.18
CA CYS A 29 -6.14 -1.10 6.80
C CYS A 29 -6.51 -0.25 8.02
N ARG A 30 -6.36 1.06 7.89
CA ARG A 30 -6.71 2.03 8.93
C ARG A 30 -7.04 3.38 8.29
N ILE A 31 -8.13 3.99 8.73
CA ILE A 31 -8.40 5.41 8.47
C ILE A 31 -7.32 6.24 9.18
N ILE A 32 -6.65 7.11 8.43
CA ILE A 32 -5.58 7.97 8.92
C ILE A 32 -6.18 9.01 9.87
N ARG A 33 -5.65 9.07 11.10
CA ARG A 33 -6.16 9.94 12.17
C ARG A 33 -5.08 10.90 12.64
N GLU A 34 -5.52 12.03 13.22
CA GLU A 34 -4.63 12.88 14.00
C GLU A 34 -3.99 12.07 15.14
N GLY A 35 -2.68 12.22 15.33
CA GLY A 35 -1.91 11.46 16.30
C GLY A 35 -1.31 10.15 15.77
N ASP A 36 -1.66 9.69 14.57
CA ASP A 36 -1.07 8.46 14.01
C ASP A 36 0.46 8.60 13.79
N GLU A 37 0.99 9.81 13.66
CA GLU A 37 2.43 10.06 13.61
C GLU A 37 3.17 9.64 14.90
N THR A 38 2.46 9.49 16.01
CA THR A 38 3.00 9.02 17.29
C THR A 38 3.23 7.50 17.33
N HIS A 39 2.69 6.77 16.35
CA HIS A 39 2.97 5.34 16.19
C HIS A 39 4.32 5.04 15.56
N LEU A 40 5.01 6.05 15.03
CA LEU A 40 6.37 5.90 14.51
C LEU A 40 7.35 5.69 15.66
N LEU A 41 8.14 4.61 15.59
CA LEU A 41 9.30 4.46 16.45
C LEU A 41 10.33 5.55 16.12
N SER A 42 11.16 5.95 17.08
CA SER A 42 12.13 7.04 16.88
C SER A 42 13.06 6.78 15.68
N ALA A 43 13.49 5.53 15.48
CA ALA A 43 14.32 5.14 14.34
C ALA A 43 13.56 5.26 13.00
N GLU A 44 12.29 4.87 12.95
CA GLU A 44 11.45 4.99 11.75
C GLU A 44 11.21 6.45 11.41
N ALA A 45 10.84 7.25 12.41
CA ALA A 45 10.65 8.69 12.29
C ALA A 45 11.88 9.42 11.74
N GLY A 46 13.09 8.96 12.10
CA GLY A 46 14.36 9.47 11.58
C GLY A 46 14.67 9.04 10.16
N SER A 47 14.16 7.89 9.70
CA SER A 47 14.37 7.39 8.34
C SER A 47 13.41 7.98 7.29
N ILE A 48 12.28 8.56 7.74
CA ILE A 48 11.25 9.14 6.86
C ILE A 48 11.60 10.60 6.56
N PRO A 49 11.87 10.98 5.29
CA PRO A 49 12.27 12.35 4.95
C PRO A 49 11.11 13.35 5.04
N ALA A 50 9.86 12.87 4.96
CA ALA A 50 8.68 13.71 4.96
C ALA A 50 8.53 14.49 6.28
N ARG A 51 8.39 15.82 6.13
CA ARG A 51 8.16 16.75 7.25
C ARG A 51 6.70 17.20 7.38
N GLN A 52 5.91 17.01 6.32
CA GLN A 52 4.51 17.43 6.31
C GLN A 52 3.69 16.59 7.30
N PRO A 53 2.88 17.20 8.19
CA PRO A 53 2.13 16.46 9.21
C PRO A 53 1.22 15.37 8.63
N ALA A 54 0.53 15.63 7.52
CA ALA A 54 -0.32 14.64 6.86
C ALA A 54 0.46 13.39 6.42
N MET A 55 1.61 13.56 5.78
CA MET A 55 2.46 12.46 5.34
C MET A 55 3.05 11.66 6.51
N ARG A 56 3.36 12.33 7.63
CA ARG A 56 3.82 11.65 8.85
C ARG A 56 2.70 10.83 9.51
N ARG A 57 1.47 11.34 9.51
CA ARG A 57 0.27 10.59 9.96
C ARG A 57 0.06 9.35 9.11
N ALA A 58 0.06 9.49 7.79
CA ALA A 58 -0.08 8.37 6.86
C ALA A 58 1.00 7.30 7.07
N SER A 59 2.27 7.73 7.21
CA SER A 59 3.40 6.84 7.48
C SER A 59 3.28 6.12 8.83
N GLY A 60 2.77 6.81 9.86
CA GLY A 60 2.53 6.25 11.18
C GLY A 60 1.37 5.25 11.19
N ALA A 61 0.27 5.57 10.50
CA ALA A 61 -0.87 4.68 10.33
C ALA A 61 -0.47 3.37 9.63
N ALA A 62 0.24 3.46 8.51
CA ALA A 62 0.70 2.29 7.76
C ALA A 62 1.63 1.39 8.60
N ARG A 63 2.58 1.99 9.33
CA ARG A 63 3.50 1.25 10.21
C ARG A 63 2.83 0.66 11.43
N TRP A 64 1.81 1.33 11.97
CA TRP A 64 1.01 0.78 13.06
C TRP A 64 0.32 -0.52 12.62
N ILE A 65 -0.28 -0.54 11.42
CA ILE A 65 -0.86 -1.77 10.86
C ILE A 65 0.23 -2.83 10.71
N ALA A 66 1.35 -2.49 10.07
CA ALA A 66 2.43 -3.42 9.79
C ALA A 66 3.01 -4.06 11.07
N HIS A 67 3.25 -3.28 12.12
CA HIS A 67 3.72 -3.78 13.41
C HIS A 67 2.73 -4.77 14.03
N ARG A 68 1.42 -4.53 13.92
CA ARG A 68 0.43 -5.50 14.39
C ARG A 68 0.45 -6.80 13.59
N LEU A 69 0.53 -6.72 12.26
CA LEU A 69 0.60 -7.91 11.43
C LEU A 69 1.87 -8.73 11.68
N LEU A 70 2.99 -8.04 11.96
CA LEU A 70 4.26 -8.66 12.34
C LEU A 70 4.17 -9.31 13.74
N ALA A 71 3.59 -8.63 14.71
CA ALA A 71 3.37 -9.17 16.06
C ALA A 71 2.53 -10.45 16.01
N ASP A 72 1.44 -10.46 15.22
CA ASP A 72 0.60 -11.65 15.04
C ASP A 72 1.32 -12.80 14.28
N ALA A 73 2.46 -12.50 13.65
CA ALA A 73 3.36 -13.46 13.02
C ALA A 73 4.58 -13.81 13.91
N GLY A 74 4.65 -13.30 15.14
CA GLY A 74 5.73 -13.56 16.11
C GLY A 74 6.96 -12.66 15.96
N PHE A 75 6.84 -11.53 15.27
CA PHE A 75 7.92 -10.56 15.07
C PHE A 75 7.59 -9.26 15.82
N ASP A 76 8.28 -9.02 16.94
CA ASP A 76 8.10 -7.82 17.78
C ASP A 76 9.38 -6.98 17.87
N GLY A 77 9.23 -5.69 18.14
CA GLY A 77 10.36 -4.79 18.46
C GLY A 77 11.26 -4.40 17.28
N PHE A 78 10.84 -4.67 16.05
CA PHE A 78 11.56 -4.27 14.83
C PHE A 78 11.16 -2.87 14.40
N ALA A 79 12.10 -2.08 13.88
CA ALA A 79 11.81 -0.80 13.25
C ALA A 79 11.75 -0.97 11.73
N LEU A 80 10.63 -0.59 11.11
CA LEU A 80 10.41 -0.63 9.67
C LEU A 80 10.97 0.64 9.02
N LEU A 81 12.30 0.70 8.95
CA LEU A 81 13.02 1.84 8.37
C LEU A 81 12.67 2.02 6.89
N ARG A 82 12.53 3.27 6.45
CA ARG A 82 12.41 3.57 5.02
C ARG A 82 13.80 3.42 4.37
N THR A 83 13.90 2.55 3.38
CA THR A 83 15.14 2.38 2.59
C THR A 83 15.30 3.53 1.57
N PRO A 84 16.49 3.69 0.95
CA PRO A 84 16.67 4.68 -0.11
C PRO A 84 15.70 4.55 -1.28
N SER A 85 15.29 3.33 -1.64
CA SER A 85 14.27 3.09 -2.67
C SER A 85 12.85 3.42 -2.23
N GLY A 86 12.65 3.70 -0.94
CA GLY A 86 11.37 4.05 -0.35
C GLY A 86 10.59 2.89 0.25
N ALA A 87 10.91 1.64 -0.11
CA ALA A 87 10.31 0.46 0.50
C ALA A 87 10.73 0.32 1.98
N PRO A 88 9.88 -0.25 2.85
CA PRO A 88 10.26 -0.59 4.22
C PRO A 88 11.33 -1.68 4.27
N ALA A 89 12.24 -1.60 5.24
CA ALA A 89 13.17 -2.67 5.57
C ALA A 89 12.45 -3.73 6.43
N TRP A 90 12.00 -4.82 5.81
CA TRP A 90 11.29 -5.91 6.50
C TRP A 90 12.24 -6.80 7.33
N PRO A 91 11.75 -7.39 8.44
CA PRO A 91 12.50 -8.39 9.19
C PRO A 91 12.89 -9.59 8.32
N GLN A 92 14.01 -10.24 8.65
CA GLN A 92 14.43 -11.45 7.93
C GLN A 92 13.33 -12.52 7.95
N GLY A 93 13.04 -13.08 6.77
CA GLY A 93 12.02 -14.11 6.61
C GLY A 93 10.60 -13.55 6.35
N ILE A 94 10.41 -12.24 6.40
CA ILE A 94 9.15 -11.57 6.05
C ILE A 94 9.34 -10.70 4.80
N THR A 95 8.32 -10.69 3.95
CA THR A 95 8.12 -9.68 2.91
C THR A 95 6.82 -8.91 3.18
N GLY A 96 6.69 -7.73 2.60
CA GLY A 96 5.50 -6.93 2.75
C GLY A 96 5.47 -5.69 1.89
N SER A 97 4.36 -4.98 1.97
CA SER A 97 4.13 -3.73 1.25
C SER A 97 3.25 -2.80 2.06
N LEU A 98 3.47 -1.49 1.91
CA LEU A 98 2.69 -0.42 2.51
C LEU A 98 2.17 0.51 1.41
N ALA A 99 0.97 1.02 1.58
CA ALA A 99 0.43 2.10 0.77
C ALA A 99 -0.48 2.98 1.61
N HIS A 100 -0.73 4.19 1.13
CA HIS A 100 -1.73 5.06 1.68
C HIS A 100 -2.17 6.06 0.60
N ASP A 101 -3.39 6.54 0.72
CA ASP A 101 -3.82 7.78 0.09
C ASP A 101 -3.88 8.90 1.16
N ASP A 102 -4.77 9.88 0.99
CA ASP A 102 -4.95 10.97 1.95
C ASP A 102 -5.76 10.57 3.20
N ASP A 103 -6.58 9.52 3.11
CA ASP A 103 -7.59 9.13 4.11
C ASP A 103 -7.35 7.74 4.71
N MET A 104 -6.72 6.83 3.96
CA MET A 104 -6.58 5.41 4.30
C MET A 104 -5.14 4.95 4.15
N ALA A 105 -4.67 4.16 5.12
CA ALA A 105 -3.41 3.42 5.04
C ALA A 105 -3.69 1.92 4.98
N VAL A 106 -2.87 1.19 4.23
CA VAL A 106 -2.92 -0.27 4.12
C VAL A 106 -1.54 -0.90 4.28
N ALA A 107 -1.51 -2.12 4.80
CA ALA A 107 -0.31 -2.94 4.87
C ALA A 107 -0.63 -4.41 4.53
N ALA A 108 0.35 -5.08 3.93
CA ALA A 108 0.34 -6.52 3.71
C ALA A 108 1.69 -7.12 4.11
N VAL A 109 1.69 -8.30 4.75
CA VAL A 109 2.90 -9.05 5.11
C VAL A 109 2.71 -10.55 4.87
N ALA A 110 3.79 -11.24 4.55
CA ALA A 110 3.81 -12.70 4.40
C ALA A 110 5.21 -13.28 4.68
N PRO A 111 5.31 -14.58 5.05
CA PRO A 111 6.58 -15.29 5.09
C PRO A 111 7.18 -15.44 3.68
N VAL A 112 8.48 -15.16 3.53
CA VAL A 112 9.21 -15.27 2.26
C VAL A 112 9.19 -16.69 1.69
N ALA A 113 9.08 -17.71 2.55
CA ALA A 113 9.05 -19.11 2.14
C ALA A 113 7.84 -19.46 1.24
N GLY A 114 6.73 -18.73 1.36
CA GLY A 114 5.54 -18.94 0.53
C GLY A 114 5.31 -17.83 -0.50
N ILE A 115 5.74 -16.60 -0.19
CA ILE A 115 5.51 -15.43 -1.04
C ILE A 115 6.83 -14.65 -1.16
N GLY A 116 7.44 -14.66 -2.35
CA GLY A 116 8.77 -14.07 -2.56
C GLY A 116 8.80 -12.54 -2.48
N SER A 117 7.72 -11.87 -2.92
CA SER A 117 7.55 -10.42 -2.84
C SER A 117 6.07 -10.04 -2.79
N LEU A 118 5.76 -8.87 -2.25
CA LEU A 118 4.40 -8.36 -2.11
C LEU A 118 4.32 -6.90 -2.56
N GLY A 119 3.19 -6.57 -3.18
CA GLY A 119 2.81 -5.22 -3.53
C GLY A 119 1.35 -4.99 -3.19
N ILE A 120 1.04 -3.85 -2.57
CA ILE A 120 -0.32 -3.40 -2.32
C ILE A 120 -0.42 -1.91 -2.60
N ASP A 121 -1.60 -1.50 -3.03
CA ASP A 121 -1.93 -0.10 -3.23
C ASP A 121 -3.36 0.21 -2.79
N VAL A 122 -3.63 1.46 -2.45
CA VAL A 122 -4.95 1.96 -2.05
C VAL A 122 -5.12 3.36 -2.62
N GLU A 123 -6.29 3.59 -3.20
CA GLU A 123 -6.61 4.82 -3.89
C GLU A 123 -8.09 5.16 -3.66
N PRO A 124 -8.47 6.45 -3.67
CA PRO A 124 -9.86 6.85 -3.58
C PRO A 124 -10.63 6.35 -4.80
N ALA A 125 -11.87 5.92 -4.59
CA ALA A 125 -12.79 5.49 -5.66
C ALA A 125 -13.35 6.69 -6.45
N LEU A 126 -12.44 7.49 -7.01
CA LEU A 126 -12.70 8.69 -7.80
C LEU A 126 -11.99 8.58 -9.15
N PRO A 127 -12.55 9.19 -10.22
CA PRO A 127 -11.89 9.24 -11.52
C PRO A 127 -10.47 9.77 -11.40
N LEU A 128 -9.59 9.20 -12.23
CA LEU A 128 -8.23 9.69 -12.37
C LEU A 128 -8.24 10.94 -13.27
N PRO A 129 -7.48 12.00 -12.99
CA PRO A 129 -7.39 13.15 -13.88
C PRO A 129 -6.97 12.71 -15.29
N ASP A 130 -7.59 13.27 -16.34
CA ASP A 130 -7.40 12.82 -17.73
C ASP A 130 -5.92 12.76 -18.14
N GLU A 131 -5.13 13.74 -17.70
CA GLU A 131 -3.68 13.81 -17.98
C GLU A 131 -2.93 12.59 -17.41
N ILE A 132 -3.26 12.15 -16.20
CA ILE A 132 -2.65 10.98 -15.57
C ILE A 132 -3.24 9.69 -16.17
N SER A 133 -4.55 9.67 -16.45
CA SER A 133 -5.19 8.53 -17.09
C SER A 133 -4.59 8.21 -18.45
N ALA A 134 -4.19 9.23 -19.22
CA ALA A 134 -3.53 9.05 -20.51
C ALA A 134 -2.12 8.45 -20.38
N LEU A 135 -1.44 8.64 -19.25
CA LEU A 135 -0.12 8.06 -18.97
C LEU A 135 -0.23 6.61 -18.46
N VAL A 136 -1.27 6.32 -17.67
CA VAL A 136 -1.46 5.01 -17.04
C VAL A 136 -2.00 3.97 -18.02
N ALA A 137 -2.97 4.36 -18.85
CA ALA A 137 -3.70 3.42 -19.69
C ALA A 137 -2.88 3.02 -20.93
N MET A 138 -2.60 1.73 -21.06
CA MET A 138 -1.93 1.14 -22.22
C MET A 138 -2.95 0.51 -23.17
N PRO A 139 -2.70 0.51 -24.50
CA PRO A 139 -3.58 -0.14 -25.46
C PRO A 139 -3.84 -1.63 -25.20
N ALA A 140 -2.92 -2.29 -24.49
CA ALA A 140 -3.01 -3.71 -24.14
C ALA A 140 -3.75 -3.96 -22.81
N ASP A 141 -4.01 -2.92 -22.00
CA ASP A 141 -4.74 -3.08 -20.75
C ASP A 141 -6.18 -3.56 -21.00
N ARG A 142 -6.65 -4.49 -20.18
CA ARG A 142 -8.03 -4.98 -20.20
C ARG A 142 -8.67 -4.71 -18.86
N THR A 143 -9.71 -3.88 -18.87
CA THR A 143 -10.41 -3.44 -17.66
C THR A 143 -11.66 -4.27 -17.35
N GLY A 144 -11.93 -5.31 -18.14
CA GLY A 144 -13.08 -6.20 -17.95
C GLY A 144 -14.40 -5.45 -17.76
N THR A 145 -15.10 -5.77 -16.67
CA THR A 145 -16.37 -5.15 -16.27
C THR A 145 -16.19 -3.99 -15.28
N ALA A 146 -14.98 -3.47 -15.10
CA ALA A 146 -14.75 -2.32 -14.22
C ALA A 146 -15.61 -1.12 -14.65
N ASP A 147 -16.05 -0.33 -13.68
CA ASP A 147 -16.73 0.94 -13.95
C ASP A 147 -15.83 1.80 -14.84
N ARG A 148 -16.34 2.21 -15.99
CA ARG A 148 -15.62 3.00 -16.98
C ARG A 148 -15.06 4.31 -16.39
N GLN A 149 -15.75 4.90 -15.42
CA GLN A 149 -15.29 6.13 -14.77
C GLN A 149 -14.11 5.88 -13.82
N LEU A 150 -13.99 4.68 -13.26
CA LEU A 150 -12.95 4.32 -12.30
C LEU A 150 -11.84 3.47 -12.92
N ALA A 151 -12.01 2.97 -14.14
CA ALA A 151 -11.08 2.09 -14.82
C ALA A 151 -9.63 2.63 -14.81
N GLY A 152 -9.44 3.92 -15.08
CA GLY A 152 -8.12 4.55 -15.00
C GLY A 152 -7.49 4.50 -13.59
N ARG A 153 -8.31 4.71 -12.55
CA ARG A 153 -7.86 4.63 -11.15
C ARG A 153 -7.51 3.20 -10.73
N VAL A 154 -8.31 2.22 -11.17
CA VAL A 154 -8.03 0.80 -10.90
C VAL A 154 -6.75 0.35 -11.60
N LEU A 155 -6.53 0.77 -12.85
CA LEU A 155 -5.26 0.51 -13.55
C LEU A 155 -4.08 1.15 -12.81
N PHE A 156 -4.23 2.40 -12.36
CA PHE A 156 -3.19 3.09 -11.59
C PHE A 156 -2.82 2.29 -10.33
N ALA A 157 -3.80 1.97 -9.49
CA ALA A 157 -3.57 1.22 -8.26
C ALA A 157 -2.95 -0.17 -8.52
N ALA A 158 -3.42 -0.87 -9.56
CA ALA A 158 -2.88 -2.17 -9.95
C ALA A 158 -1.41 -2.08 -10.39
N LYS A 159 -1.06 -1.07 -11.20
CA LYS A 159 0.32 -0.88 -11.68
C LYS A 159 1.28 -0.47 -10.56
N GLU A 160 0.84 0.39 -9.64
CA GLU A 160 1.61 0.74 -8.44
C GLU A 160 1.84 -0.50 -7.54
N ALA A 161 0.81 -1.33 -7.36
CA ALA A 161 0.96 -2.60 -6.63
C ALA A 161 1.94 -3.56 -7.33
N VAL A 162 1.89 -3.68 -8.66
CA VAL A 162 2.86 -4.48 -9.43
C VAL A 162 4.28 -3.95 -9.27
N TYR A 163 4.49 -2.63 -9.40
CA TYR A 163 5.81 -2.01 -9.20
C TYR A 163 6.37 -2.31 -7.80
N LYS A 164 5.54 -2.18 -6.75
CA LYS A 164 5.95 -2.48 -5.37
C LYS A 164 6.30 -3.95 -5.16
N ALA A 165 5.67 -4.86 -5.88
CA ALA A 165 6.01 -6.28 -5.86
C ALA A 165 7.28 -6.60 -6.67
N ALA A 166 7.50 -5.94 -7.80
CA ALA A 166 8.60 -6.22 -8.73
C ALA A 166 9.93 -5.63 -8.24
N TYR A 167 9.94 -4.34 -7.88
CA TYR A 167 11.17 -3.59 -7.58
C TYR A 167 12.06 -4.25 -6.51
N PRO A 168 11.55 -4.85 -5.42
CA PRO A 168 12.40 -5.53 -4.44
C PRO A 168 13.19 -6.73 -5.02
N LEU A 169 12.74 -7.33 -6.11
CA LEU A 169 13.30 -8.53 -6.71
C LEU A 169 14.43 -8.21 -7.71
N ASP A 170 14.18 -7.29 -8.64
CA ASP A 170 15.09 -6.96 -9.75
C ASP A 170 15.83 -5.64 -9.55
N ARG A 171 15.26 -4.72 -8.77
CA ARG A 171 15.72 -3.32 -8.60
C ARG A 171 15.68 -2.52 -9.88
N GLU A 172 14.81 -2.91 -10.81
CA GLU A 172 14.57 -2.17 -12.04
C GLU A 172 13.38 -1.24 -11.86
N VAL A 173 13.51 -0.02 -12.39
CA VAL A 173 12.42 0.95 -12.36
C VAL A 173 11.48 0.64 -13.52
N LEU A 174 10.22 0.31 -13.21
CA LEU A 174 9.17 0.10 -14.21
C LEU A 174 8.30 1.35 -14.33
N GLY A 175 8.10 1.81 -15.56
CA GLY A 175 7.07 2.78 -15.91
C GLY A 175 5.71 2.13 -16.09
N TYR A 176 4.67 2.93 -16.32
CA TYR A 176 3.33 2.40 -16.61
C TYR A 176 3.27 1.65 -17.93
N GLU A 177 4.13 2.02 -18.88
CA GLU A 177 4.30 1.40 -20.18
C GLU A 177 4.91 -0.01 -20.11
N ASP A 178 5.62 -0.33 -19.03
CA ASP A 178 6.24 -1.64 -18.82
C ASP A 178 5.25 -2.66 -18.23
N ILE A 179 4.07 -2.21 -17.79
CA ILE A 179 3.09 -3.02 -17.08
C ILE A 179 1.77 -3.03 -17.85
N VAL A 180 1.32 -4.24 -18.22
CA VAL A 180 -0.01 -4.48 -18.79
C VAL A 180 -0.87 -5.21 -17.77
N VAL A 181 -2.09 -4.72 -17.53
CA VAL A 181 -3.05 -5.27 -16.58
C VAL A 181 -4.22 -5.94 -17.32
N ASP A 182 -4.62 -7.12 -16.85
CA ASP A 182 -5.82 -7.84 -17.31
C ASP A 182 -6.70 -8.16 -16.10
N LEU A 183 -7.84 -7.45 -15.96
CA LEU A 183 -8.77 -7.51 -14.82
C LEU A 183 -9.93 -8.49 -15.03
#